data_AF-A0A1H4YGB2-F1
#
_entry.id   AF-A0A1H4YGB2-F1
#
_cell.length_a   1.000
_cell.length_b   1.000
_cell.length_c   1.000
_cell.angle_alpha   90.00
_cell.angle_beta   90.00
_cell.angle_gamma   90.00
#
_symmetry.space_group_name_H-M   'P 1'
#
loop_
_entity.id
_entity.type
_entity.pdbx_description
1 polymer ?
#
loop_
_entity_poly.entity_id
_entity_poly.type
_entity_poly.pdbx_seq_one_letter_code
_entity_poly.pdbx_strand_id
1 'polypeptide(L)'
;MNGQLLKPINLLLACLLALPLLASASTLERVRSSNSLTLGYLPDIAPFSSQQGGQPSGYAIDLCEQVAAHIKSELDLADLQVRYQAVEEAESIAAVSAGSIDILCSPTLETLTERKAVSFSLPIYTAGLAALVREDVSPALVNVLNGKVAHSGPTWRATINRGLANHTYAVTEGGATEAWVRQQQNQLGVVATLVTVANPEQGVQLVADGKADAFFSERILLQNYLAKNKEASEMRVLERIYEFAPVAMALARDDEDLRLLVDTALSESYRSGELENIYRHHLGEPGEMVKVLFKVYALPR
;
A
#
# COMPACT_ATOMS: atom_id res chain seq x y z
N MET A 1 74.63 -28.21 -40.92
CA MET A 1 74.48 -27.67 -39.55
C MET A 1 73.55 -26.48 -39.60
N ASN A 2 72.52 -26.48 -38.75
CA ASN A 2 71.65 -25.37 -38.33
C ASN A 2 70.75 -24.76 -39.43
N GLY A 3 69.42 -24.90 -39.47
CA GLY A 3 68.44 -25.12 -38.40
C GLY A 3 67.86 -23.77 -37.95
N GLN A 4 66.79 -23.30 -38.58
CA GLN A 4 65.93 -22.24 -38.02
C GLN A 4 64.45 -22.57 -38.19
N LEU A 5 63.80 -22.58 -37.03
CA LEU A 5 62.46 -23.04 -36.70
C LEU A 5 61.35 -22.22 -37.39
N LEU A 6 60.39 -22.93 -37.97
CA LEU A 6 59.04 -22.43 -38.24
C LEU A 6 58.26 -22.36 -36.92
N LYS A 7 57.67 -21.20 -36.61
CA LYS A 7 56.79 -21.01 -35.45
C LYS A 7 55.40 -21.61 -35.73
N PRO A 8 54.76 -22.31 -34.77
CA PRO A 8 53.39 -22.78 -34.92
C PRO A 8 52.42 -21.61 -34.71
N ILE A 9 51.48 -21.45 -35.65
CA ILE A 9 50.32 -20.56 -35.52
C ILE A 9 49.28 -21.32 -34.68
N ASN A 10 49.11 -20.94 -33.42
CA ASN A 10 48.03 -21.42 -32.57
C ASN A 10 46.71 -20.81 -33.05
N LEU A 11 45.90 -21.60 -33.76
CA LEU A 11 44.49 -21.30 -34.00
C LEU A 11 43.73 -21.47 -32.67
N LEU A 12 43.53 -20.37 -31.95
CA LEU A 12 42.65 -20.31 -30.79
C LEU A 12 41.20 -20.31 -31.27
N LEU A 13 40.56 -21.48 -31.23
CA LEU A 13 39.13 -21.66 -31.45
C LEU A 13 38.38 -21.11 -30.22
N ALA A 14 37.96 -19.85 -30.28
CA ALA A 14 37.13 -19.24 -29.25
C ALA A 14 35.69 -19.79 -29.36
N CYS A 15 35.37 -20.84 -28.60
CA CYS A 15 33.98 -21.23 -28.34
C CYS A 15 33.30 -20.08 -27.56
N LEU A 16 32.48 -19.28 -28.25
CA LEU A 16 31.46 -18.48 -27.58
C LEU A 16 30.47 -19.46 -26.93
N LEU A 17 30.65 -19.71 -25.63
CA LEU A 17 29.59 -20.24 -24.79
C LEU A 17 28.51 -19.17 -24.71
N ALA A 18 27.50 -19.27 -25.59
CA ALA A 18 26.22 -18.62 -25.37
C ALA A 18 25.60 -19.25 -24.12
N LEU A 19 25.89 -18.68 -22.95
CA LEU A 19 25.13 -18.94 -21.74
C LEU A 19 23.70 -18.54 -22.08
N PRO A 20 22.72 -19.47 -22.09
CA PRO A 20 21.34 -19.04 -22.16
C PRO A 20 21.11 -18.20 -20.91
N LEU A 21 20.76 -16.93 -21.11
CA LEU A 21 20.07 -16.18 -20.08
C LEU A 21 18.86 -17.04 -19.72
N LEU A 22 18.90 -17.69 -18.56
CA LEU A 22 17.71 -18.24 -17.94
C LEU A 22 16.83 -17.03 -17.65
N ALA A 23 15.99 -16.66 -18.63
CA ALA A 23 14.87 -15.78 -18.38
C ALA A 23 14.05 -16.49 -17.29
N SER A 24 13.92 -15.86 -16.13
CA SER A 24 12.97 -16.30 -15.13
C SER A 24 11.61 -16.37 -15.81
N ALA A 25 10.95 -17.53 -15.75
CA ALA A 25 9.63 -17.71 -16.34
C ALA A 25 8.69 -16.61 -15.83
N SER A 26 7.93 -16.00 -16.75
CA SER A 26 6.97 -14.95 -16.39
C SER A 26 5.93 -15.51 -15.42
N THR A 27 5.25 -14.64 -14.70
CA THR A 27 4.23 -15.09 -13.73
C THR A 27 3.13 -15.89 -14.42
N LEU A 28 2.69 -15.46 -15.60
CA LEU A 28 1.67 -16.18 -16.36
C LEU A 28 2.16 -17.56 -16.84
N GLU A 29 3.43 -17.72 -17.19
CA GLU A 29 4.00 -19.03 -17.51
C GLU A 29 4.00 -19.95 -16.29
N ARG A 30 4.41 -19.45 -15.12
CA ARG A 30 4.34 -20.21 -13.87
C ARG A 30 2.90 -20.63 -13.57
N VAL A 31 1.96 -19.68 -13.62
CA VAL A 31 0.52 -19.91 -13.38
C VAL A 31 -0.05 -20.96 -14.35
N ARG A 32 0.27 -20.90 -15.64
CA ARG A 32 -0.15 -21.94 -16.62
C ARG A 32 0.44 -23.30 -16.28
N SER A 33 1.70 -23.36 -15.89
CA SER A 33 2.40 -24.63 -15.61
C SER A 33 1.95 -25.30 -14.32
N SER A 34 1.67 -24.51 -13.27
CA SER A 34 1.28 -25.01 -11.95
C SER A 34 -0.23 -25.07 -11.76
N ASN A 35 -0.99 -24.44 -12.66
CA ASN A 35 -2.43 -24.22 -12.55
C ASN A 35 -2.81 -23.57 -11.20
N SER A 36 -1.99 -22.63 -10.73
CA SER A 36 -2.18 -21.93 -9.46
C SER A 36 -1.76 -20.47 -9.54
N LEU A 37 -2.56 -19.58 -8.94
CA LEU A 37 -2.25 -18.16 -8.74
C LEU A 37 -2.20 -17.88 -7.23
N THR A 38 -1.13 -17.25 -6.74
CA THR A 38 -0.95 -16.94 -5.32
C THR A 38 -1.17 -15.46 -5.06
N LEU A 39 -2.23 -15.15 -4.31
CA LEU A 39 -2.60 -13.81 -3.89
C LEU A 39 -2.07 -13.53 -2.48
N GLY A 40 -1.17 -12.57 -2.35
CA GLY A 40 -0.68 -12.11 -1.06
C GLY A 40 -1.62 -11.07 -0.44
N TYR A 41 -1.69 -11.00 0.89
CA TYR A 41 -2.48 -9.95 1.56
C TYR A 41 -1.94 -9.62 2.95
N LEU A 42 -2.17 -8.38 3.39
CA LEU A 42 -1.91 -7.92 4.75
C LEU A 42 -3.13 -8.23 5.64
N PRO A 43 -2.99 -8.94 6.77
CA PRO A 43 -4.12 -9.43 7.56
C PRO A 43 -4.79 -8.38 8.46
N ASP A 44 -4.13 -7.23 8.70
CA ASP A 44 -4.54 -6.24 9.69
C ASP A 44 -4.96 -4.89 9.09
N ILE A 45 -5.28 -4.85 7.79
CA ILE A 45 -5.58 -3.63 7.02
C ILE A 45 -7.08 -3.57 6.66
N ALA A 46 -7.95 -3.98 7.59
CA ALA A 46 -9.39 -3.92 7.41
C ALA A 46 -9.84 -2.44 7.29
N PRO A 47 -10.69 -2.07 6.31
CA PRO A 47 -11.55 -2.94 5.49
C PRO A 47 -10.98 -3.30 4.10
N PHE A 48 -9.70 -3.04 3.83
CA PHE A 48 -9.12 -3.30 2.51
C PHE A 48 -8.65 -4.73 2.33
N SER A 49 -7.89 -5.25 3.29
CA SER A 49 -7.47 -6.64 3.34
C SER A 49 -7.38 -7.05 4.80
N SER A 50 -8.02 -8.16 5.13
CA SER A 50 -8.03 -8.68 6.49
C SER A 50 -8.20 -10.18 6.51
N GLN A 51 -7.85 -10.82 7.63
CA GLN A 51 -8.17 -12.22 7.85
C GLN A 51 -9.40 -12.36 8.74
N GLN A 52 -10.50 -12.86 8.19
CA GLN A 52 -11.74 -13.12 8.91
C GLN A 52 -12.13 -14.60 8.82
N GLY A 53 -12.24 -15.28 9.96
CA GLY A 53 -12.61 -16.71 9.98
C GLY A 53 -11.59 -17.62 9.28
N GLY A 54 -10.33 -17.20 9.18
CA GLY A 54 -9.27 -17.94 8.49
C GLY A 54 -9.28 -17.80 6.97
N GLN A 55 -10.10 -16.90 6.42
CA GLN A 55 -10.12 -16.54 5.00
C GLN A 55 -9.81 -15.05 4.83
N PRO A 56 -9.15 -14.65 3.73
CA PRO A 56 -8.98 -13.24 3.42
C PRO A 56 -10.32 -12.61 3.04
N SER A 57 -10.51 -11.35 3.43
CA SER A 57 -11.66 -10.54 3.02
C SER A 57 -11.30 -9.05 2.96
N GLY A 58 -12.00 -8.32 2.10
CA GLY A 58 -11.91 -6.86 2.03
C GLY A 58 -11.89 -6.33 0.60
N TYR A 59 -11.92 -5.00 0.48
CA TYR A 59 -11.97 -4.29 -0.80
C TYR A 59 -10.91 -4.75 -1.81
N ALA A 60 -9.65 -4.83 -1.40
CA ALA A 60 -8.55 -5.22 -2.29
C ALA A 60 -8.54 -6.71 -2.62
N ILE A 61 -9.10 -7.55 -1.74
CA ILE A 61 -9.28 -9.00 -1.97
C ILE A 61 -10.30 -9.22 -3.08
N ASP A 62 -11.48 -8.61 -2.99
CA ASP A 62 -12.54 -8.76 -4.00
C ASP A 62 -12.08 -8.28 -5.38
N LEU A 63 -11.29 -7.20 -5.44
CA LEU A 63 -10.70 -6.75 -6.70
C LEU A 63 -9.69 -7.77 -7.26
N CYS A 64 -8.85 -8.36 -6.42
CA CYS A 64 -7.94 -9.42 -6.85
C CYS A 64 -8.68 -10.69 -7.32
N GLU A 65 -9.84 -11.01 -6.73
CA GLU A 65 -10.66 -12.12 -7.18
C GLU A 65 -11.23 -11.88 -8.58
N GLN A 66 -11.60 -10.64 -8.90
CA GLN A 66 -11.98 -10.26 -10.28
C GLN A 66 -10.82 -10.40 -11.25
N VAL A 67 -9.62 -9.96 -10.85
CA VAL A 67 -8.39 -10.15 -11.63
C VAL A 67 -8.12 -11.63 -11.85
N ALA A 68 -8.22 -12.47 -10.81
CA ALA A 68 -8.03 -13.91 -10.92
C ALA A 68 -9.06 -14.56 -11.86
N ALA A 69 -10.33 -14.13 -11.81
CA ALA A 69 -11.37 -14.59 -12.73
C ALA A 69 -11.09 -14.17 -14.18
N HIS A 70 -10.55 -12.96 -14.40
CA HIS A 70 -10.14 -12.51 -15.73
C HIS A 70 -8.95 -13.33 -16.26
N ILE A 71 -7.90 -13.52 -15.45
CA ILE A 71 -6.75 -14.38 -15.78
C ILE A 71 -7.21 -15.80 -16.12
N LYS A 72 -8.13 -16.36 -15.32
CA LYS A 72 -8.72 -17.68 -15.56
C LYS A 72 -9.36 -17.79 -16.95
N SER A 73 -10.12 -16.78 -17.35
CA SER A 73 -10.79 -16.71 -18.65
C SER A 73 -9.80 -16.53 -19.80
N GLU A 74 -8.89 -15.57 -19.68
CA GLU A 74 -7.92 -15.23 -20.73
C GLU A 74 -6.91 -16.35 -21.00
N LEU A 75 -6.58 -17.15 -19.98
CA LEU A 75 -5.63 -18.25 -20.09
C LEU A 75 -6.29 -19.62 -20.33
N ASP A 76 -7.62 -19.70 -20.42
CA ASP A 76 -8.39 -20.95 -20.54
C ASP A 76 -8.05 -21.97 -19.44
N LEU A 77 -7.87 -21.48 -18.20
CA LEU A 77 -7.49 -22.30 -17.04
C LEU A 77 -8.71 -22.63 -16.18
N ALA A 78 -9.65 -23.43 -16.70
CA ALA A 78 -10.92 -23.74 -16.03
C ALA A 78 -10.78 -24.25 -14.57
N ASP A 79 -9.65 -24.89 -14.23
CA ASP A 79 -9.35 -25.43 -12.91
C ASP A 79 -8.33 -24.61 -12.10
N LEU A 80 -8.04 -23.35 -12.50
CA LEU A 80 -7.06 -22.49 -11.82
C LEU A 80 -7.34 -22.41 -10.32
N GLN A 81 -6.35 -22.81 -9.51
CA GLN A 81 -6.43 -22.71 -8.05
C GLN A 81 -5.93 -21.35 -7.58
N VAL A 82 -6.82 -20.57 -6.96
CA VAL A 82 -6.43 -19.34 -6.25
C VAL A 82 -5.99 -19.72 -4.84
N ARG A 83 -4.74 -19.40 -4.50
CA ARG A 83 -4.15 -19.60 -3.18
C ARG A 83 -3.97 -18.24 -2.53
N TYR A 84 -4.13 -18.17 -1.22
CA TYR A 84 -3.93 -16.94 -0.47
C TYR A 84 -2.78 -17.10 0.52
N GLN A 85 -1.96 -16.07 0.64
CA GLN A 85 -0.84 -16.02 1.57
C GLN A 85 -0.87 -14.72 2.36
N ALA A 86 -1.07 -14.82 3.67
CA ALA A 86 -0.87 -13.68 4.56
C ALA A 86 0.63 -13.31 4.59
N VAL A 87 0.93 -12.02 4.51
CA VAL A 87 2.30 -11.48 4.60
C VAL A 87 2.32 -10.29 5.55
N GLU A 88 3.46 -10.09 6.20
CA GLU A 88 3.71 -8.90 6.99
C GLU A 88 4.04 -7.71 6.07
N GLU A 89 3.65 -6.49 6.46
CA GLU A 89 3.84 -5.29 5.62
C GLU A 89 5.30 -5.11 5.22
N ALA A 90 6.23 -5.28 6.17
CA ALA A 90 7.67 -5.16 5.96
C ALA A 90 8.25 -6.18 4.97
N GLU A 91 7.59 -7.32 4.78
CA GLU A 91 8.06 -8.41 3.91
C GLU A 91 7.30 -8.47 2.57
N SER A 92 6.18 -7.77 2.47
CA SER A 92 5.23 -7.86 1.36
C SER A 92 5.85 -7.59 -0.01
N ILE A 93 6.64 -6.52 -0.15
CA ILE A 93 7.31 -6.19 -1.42
C ILE A 93 8.36 -7.25 -1.78
N ALA A 94 9.12 -7.74 -0.81
CA ALA A 94 10.11 -8.79 -1.03
C ALA A 94 9.43 -10.08 -1.48
N ALA A 95 8.27 -10.41 -0.90
CA ALA A 95 7.48 -11.59 -1.26
C ALA A 95 6.98 -11.54 -2.72
N VAL A 96 6.54 -10.37 -3.20
CA VAL A 96 6.19 -10.14 -4.62
C VAL A 96 7.43 -10.24 -5.51
N SER A 97 8.51 -9.55 -5.15
CA SER A 97 9.76 -9.52 -5.94
C SER A 97 10.39 -10.91 -6.08
N ALA A 98 10.30 -11.74 -5.03
CA ALA A 98 10.76 -13.12 -5.04
C ALA A 98 9.82 -14.10 -5.77
N GLY A 99 8.60 -13.67 -6.13
CA GLY A 99 7.59 -14.51 -6.77
C GLY A 99 6.95 -15.55 -5.85
N SER A 100 7.05 -15.38 -4.52
CA SER A 100 6.30 -16.21 -3.56
C SER A 100 4.81 -15.87 -3.52
N ILE A 101 4.48 -14.62 -3.85
CA ILE A 101 3.12 -14.17 -4.15
C ILE A 101 3.15 -13.50 -5.53
N ASP A 102 2.09 -13.70 -6.31
CA ASP A 102 2.01 -13.20 -7.69
C ASP A 102 1.42 -11.78 -7.73
N ILE A 103 0.45 -11.49 -6.85
CA ILE A 103 -0.20 -10.18 -6.72
C ILE A 103 -0.38 -9.87 -5.23
N LEU A 104 -0.02 -8.66 -4.79
CA LEU A 104 -0.33 -8.16 -3.44
C LEU A 104 -1.70 -7.46 -3.42
N CYS A 105 -2.67 -8.11 -2.78
CA CYS A 105 -4.06 -7.72 -2.67
C CYS A 105 -4.32 -6.84 -1.44
N SER A 106 -3.51 -5.80 -1.31
CA SER A 106 -3.59 -4.79 -0.26
C SER A 106 -3.26 -3.42 -0.85
N PRO A 107 -3.83 -2.31 -0.29
CA PRO A 107 -3.58 -0.97 -0.79
C PRO A 107 -2.11 -0.60 -0.57
N THR A 108 -1.31 -0.69 -1.63
CA THR A 108 0.14 -0.46 -1.54
C THR A 108 0.47 0.91 -2.11
N LEU A 109 1.20 1.72 -1.35
CA LEU A 109 1.68 3.00 -1.82
C LEU A 109 2.76 2.82 -2.89
N GLU A 110 2.54 3.41 -4.05
CA GLU A 110 3.51 3.38 -5.15
C GLU A 110 4.61 4.43 -4.93
N THR A 111 5.78 4.00 -4.45
CA THR A 111 6.95 4.89 -4.29
C THR A 111 8.02 4.61 -5.34
N LEU A 112 8.87 5.61 -5.61
CA LEU A 112 10.05 5.43 -6.47
C LEU A 112 11.04 4.40 -5.93
N THR A 113 11.04 4.18 -4.61
CA THR A 113 11.85 3.15 -3.98
C THR A 113 11.29 1.76 -4.29
N GLU A 114 9.98 1.54 -4.10
CA GLU A 114 9.36 0.24 -4.37
C GLU A 114 9.37 -0.11 -5.87
N ARG A 115 9.27 0.89 -6.75
CA ARG A 115 9.47 0.69 -8.21
C ARG A 115 10.85 0.14 -8.59
N LYS A 116 11.82 0.11 -7.65
CA LYS A 116 13.09 -0.61 -7.86
C LYS A 116 12.94 -2.13 -7.76
N ALA A 117 11.96 -2.62 -7.00
CA ALA A 117 11.78 -4.04 -6.72
C ALA A 117 10.53 -4.66 -7.36
N VAL A 118 9.48 -3.87 -7.60
CA VAL A 118 8.16 -4.33 -8.09
C VAL A 118 7.54 -3.37 -9.11
N SER A 119 6.54 -3.85 -9.83
CA SER A 119 5.62 -3.04 -10.65
C SER A 119 4.28 -2.86 -9.94
N PHE A 120 3.45 -1.93 -10.42
CA PHE A 120 2.14 -1.63 -9.84
C PHE A 120 1.05 -1.64 -10.90
N SER A 121 -0.14 -2.09 -10.51
CA SER A 121 -1.36 -1.95 -11.31
C SER A 121 -1.78 -0.48 -11.46
N LEU A 122 -2.88 -0.25 -12.18
CA LEU A 122 -3.66 0.98 -12.05
C LEU A 122 -4.04 1.22 -10.58
N PRO A 123 -4.16 2.50 -10.15
CA PRO A 123 -4.63 2.81 -8.82
C PRO A 123 -6.01 2.21 -8.58
N ILE A 124 -6.20 1.57 -7.43
CA ILE A 124 -7.47 0.97 -7.01
C ILE A 124 -8.22 1.89 -6.04
N TYR A 125 -7.49 2.74 -5.33
CA TYR A 125 -7.99 3.62 -4.29
C TYR A 125 -7.08 4.84 -4.13
N THR A 126 -7.58 5.93 -3.56
CA THR A 126 -6.78 7.10 -3.19
C THR A 126 -6.76 7.21 -1.68
N ALA A 127 -5.64 6.83 -1.07
CA ALA A 127 -5.43 6.90 0.36
C ALA A 127 -5.38 8.34 0.85
N GLY A 128 -5.87 8.54 2.08
CA GLY A 128 -5.80 9.83 2.78
C GLY A 128 -5.17 9.68 4.15
N LEU A 129 -4.04 10.36 4.38
CA LEU A 129 -3.43 10.43 5.70
C LEU A 129 -4.26 11.35 6.61
N ALA A 130 -4.71 10.84 7.75
CA ALA A 130 -5.46 11.59 8.76
C ALA A 130 -4.86 11.37 10.16
N ALA A 131 -5.43 12.03 11.16
CA ALA A 131 -5.07 11.87 12.56
C ALA A 131 -6.29 11.45 13.38
N LEU A 132 -6.11 10.46 14.24
CA LEU A 132 -7.04 10.07 15.29
C LEU A 132 -6.60 10.73 16.61
N VAL A 133 -7.57 11.27 17.36
CA VAL A 133 -7.36 11.85 18.68
C VAL A 133 -8.48 11.43 19.64
N ARG A 134 -8.27 11.59 20.95
CA ARG A 134 -9.38 11.53 21.92
C ARG A 134 -10.28 12.78 21.82
N GLU A 135 -11.53 12.63 22.21
CA GLU A 135 -12.49 13.74 22.30
C GLU A 135 -12.09 14.78 23.36
N ASP A 136 -11.41 14.34 24.43
CA ASP A 136 -10.98 15.19 25.55
C ASP A 136 -9.62 15.88 25.32
N VAL A 137 -8.99 15.66 24.17
CA VAL A 137 -7.68 16.25 23.87
C VAL A 137 -7.76 17.78 23.77
N SER A 138 -6.64 18.45 24.05
CA SER A 138 -6.56 19.92 24.01
C SER A 138 -7.15 20.52 22.73
N PRO A 139 -8.10 21.49 22.83
CA PRO A 139 -8.63 22.18 21.66
C PRO A 139 -7.55 22.85 20.81
N ALA A 140 -6.45 23.28 21.44
CA ALA A 140 -5.33 23.86 20.73
C ALA A 140 -4.67 22.86 19.78
N LEU A 141 -4.50 21.60 20.20
CA LEU A 141 -3.95 20.52 19.37
C LEU A 141 -4.89 20.20 18.21
N VAL A 142 -6.18 20.05 18.49
CA VAL A 142 -7.22 19.80 17.47
C VAL A 142 -7.20 20.89 16.41
N ASN A 143 -7.10 22.15 16.82
CA ASN A 143 -7.06 23.27 15.90
C ASN A 143 -5.85 23.19 14.97
N VAL A 144 -4.64 23.03 15.52
CA VAL A 144 -3.42 23.01 14.69
C VAL A 144 -3.36 21.79 13.76
N LEU A 145 -3.81 20.63 14.23
CA LEU A 145 -3.91 19.43 13.40
C LEU A 145 -4.89 19.66 12.24
N ASN A 146 -6.01 20.34 12.48
CA ASN A 146 -6.92 20.79 11.41
C ASN A 146 -6.44 22.02 10.61
N GLY A 147 -5.22 22.51 10.81
CA GLY A 147 -4.67 23.66 10.09
C GLY A 147 -5.24 25.02 10.53
N LYS A 148 -5.87 25.06 11.70
CA LYS A 148 -6.38 26.28 12.34
C LYS A 148 -5.36 26.81 13.36
N VAL A 149 -5.48 28.07 13.73
CA VAL A 149 -4.61 28.68 14.76
C VAL A 149 -4.89 28.03 16.12
N ALA A 150 -3.83 27.67 16.86
CA ALA A 150 -3.94 27.00 18.17
C ALA A 150 -4.82 27.78 19.17
N HIS A 151 -4.65 29.11 19.22
CA HIS A 151 -5.35 30.01 20.14
C HIS A 151 -5.71 31.31 19.42
N SER A 152 -6.87 31.91 19.72
CA SER A 152 -7.22 33.27 19.31
C SER A 152 -6.74 34.28 20.36
N GLY A 153 -6.10 35.38 19.94
CA GLY A 153 -5.59 36.44 20.83
C GLY A 153 -4.15 36.89 20.51
N PRO A 154 -3.57 37.82 21.30
CA PRO A 154 -2.22 38.31 21.07
C PRO A 154 -1.19 37.17 21.19
N THR A 155 -0.46 36.93 20.09
CA THR A 155 0.55 35.87 20.00
C THR A 155 1.92 36.44 20.33
N TRP A 156 2.53 35.97 21.41
CA TRP A 156 3.96 36.16 21.64
C TRP A 156 4.74 35.26 20.66
N ARG A 157 5.86 35.74 20.10
CA ARG A 157 6.70 34.97 19.14
C ARG A 157 7.08 33.57 19.67
N ALA A 158 7.19 33.39 20.99
CA ALA A 158 7.47 32.12 21.64
C ALA A 158 6.30 31.10 21.67
N THR A 159 5.14 31.44 21.11
CA THR A 159 3.90 30.65 21.19
C THR A 159 3.53 29.97 19.85
N ILE A 160 4.22 30.31 18.75
CA ILE A 160 3.85 29.90 17.38
C ILE A 160 3.82 28.37 17.20
N ASN A 161 4.70 27.62 17.88
CA ASN A 161 4.77 26.15 17.77
C ASN A 161 4.13 25.40 18.94
N ARG A 162 3.52 26.09 19.93
CA ARG A 162 3.03 25.43 21.15
C ARG A 162 1.86 24.48 20.96
N GLY A 163 1.08 24.63 19.88
CA GLY A 163 -0.05 23.73 19.63
C GLY A 163 0.38 22.31 19.23
N LEU A 164 1.61 22.16 18.70
CA LEU A 164 2.16 20.87 18.26
C LEU A 164 3.30 20.37 19.16
N ALA A 165 3.95 21.26 19.90
CA ALA A 165 5.04 20.89 20.80
C ALA A 165 4.54 20.22 22.09
N ASN A 166 5.41 19.45 22.74
CA ASN A 166 5.14 18.72 23.98
C ASN A 166 3.97 17.73 23.89
N HIS A 167 3.67 17.26 22.69
CA HIS A 167 2.72 16.18 22.44
C HIS A 167 3.44 14.88 22.10
N THR A 168 2.76 13.76 22.32
CA THR A 168 3.20 12.44 21.87
C THR A 168 2.38 12.01 20.67
N TYR A 169 3.04 11.75 19.55
CA TYR A 169 2.43 11.27 18.32
C TYR A 169 2.81 9.82 18.08
N ALA A 170 1.84 9.01 17.65
CA ALA A 170 2.04 7.63 17.25
C ALA A 170 1.96 7.48 15.71
N VAL A 171 2.75 6.57 15.17
CA VAL A 171 2.73 6.11 13.77
C VAL A 171 3.04 4.62 13.71
N THR A 172 2.60 3.91 12.68
CA THR A 172 3.12 2.57 12.39
C THR A 172 4.62 2.66 12.06
N GLU A 173 5.41 1.71 12.54
CA GLU A 173 6.84 1.61 12.27
C GLU A 173 7.09 1.42 10.77
N GLY A 174 7.98 2.24 10.22
CA GLY A 174 8.32 2.25 8.81
C GLY A 174 7.32 2.98 7.92
N GLY A 175 7.57 2.89 6.61
CA GLY A 175 6.67 3.40 5.58
C GLY A 175 6.61 4.92 5.45
N ALA A 176 5.67 5.38 4.62
CA ALA A 176 5.55 6.78 4.23
C ALA A 176 4.99 7.67 5.33
N THR A 177 4.11 7.17 6.19
CA THR A 177 3.49 7.96 7.27
C THR A 177 4.52 8.38 8.31
N GLU A 178 5.38 7.45 8.77
CA GLU A 178 6.47 7.81 9.69
C GLU A 178 7.42 8.82 9.05
N ALA A 179 7.84 8.57 7.80
CA ALA A 179 8.73 9.48 7.06
C ALA A 179 8.12 10.88 6.95
N TRP A 180 6.83 10.97 6.64
CA TRP A 180 6.09 12.23 6.56
C TRP A 180 6.03 12.95 7.91
N VAL A 181 5.68 12.25 9.01
CA VAL A 181 5.60 12.88 10.34
C VAL A 181 6.97 13.41 10.77
N ARG A 182 8.05 12.63 10.56
CA ARG A 182 9.43 13.06 10.85
C ARG A 182 9.83 14.28 10.02
N GLN A 183 9.48 14.28 8.74
CA GLN A 183 9.72 15.44 7.86
C GLN A 183 8.99 16.68 8.36
N GLN A 184 7.72 16.57 8.75
CA GLN A 184 6.94 17.69 9.29
C GLN A 184 7.49 18.20 10.62
N GLN A 185 7.89 17.32 11.54
CA GLN A 185 8.53 17.72 12.80
C GLN A 185 9.80 18.56 12.55
N ASN A 186 10.63 18.13 11.61
CA ASN A 186 11.86 18.83 11.23
C ASN A 186 11.58 20.17 10.54
N GLN A 187 10.67 20.19 9.56
CA GLN A 187 10.33 21.40 8.81
C GLN A 187 9.70 22.48 9.68
N LEU A 188 8.86 22.09 10.64
CA LEU A 188 8.15 23.01 11.53
C LEU A 188 8.96 23.38 12.78
N GLY A 189 10.09 22.70 13.03
CA GLY A 189 10.87 22.88 14.26
C GLY A 189 10.05 22.56 15.52
N VAL A 190 9.23 21.51 15.45
CA VAL A 190 8.34 21.08 16.54
C VAL A 190 9.08 20.10 17.44
N VAL A 191 9.16 20.41 18.72
CA VAL A 191 9.67 19.49 19.74
C VAL A 191 8.50 18.64 20.25
N ALA A 192 8.31 17.47 19.65
CA ALA A 192 7.28 16.49 20.02
C ALA A 192 7.89 15.08 20.07
N THR A 193 7.30 14.22 20.89
CA THR A 193 7.70 12.81 20.99
C THR A 193 7.02 12.04 19.86
N LEU A 194 7.78 11.24 19.11
CA LEU A 194 7.24 10.30 18.14
C LEU A 194 7.48 8.87 18.64
N VAL A 195 6.41 8.10 18.77
CA VAL A 195 6.45 6.66 19.09
C VAL A 195 6.01 5.85 17.88
N THR A 196 6.65 4.71 17.66
CA THR A 196 6.30 3.76 16.59
C THR A 196 5.56 2.57 17.19
N VAL A 197 4.64 1.98 16.41
CA VAL A 197 3.89 0.76 16.76
C VAL A 197 4.00 -0.26 15.63
N ALA A 198 3.84 -1.55 15.95
CA ALA A 198 3.96 -2.60 14.94
C ALA A 198 2.77 -2.65 13.97
N ASN A 199 1.57 -2.27 14.44
CA ASN A 199 0.36 -2.29 13.62
C ASN A 199 -0.61 -1.14 13.99
N PRO A 200 -1.58 -0.81 13.12
CA PRO A 200 -2.49 0.30 13.35
C PRO A 200 -3.34 0.18 14.63
N GLU A 201 -3.75 -1.04 15.00
CA GLU A 201 -4.55 -1.29 16.20
C GLU A 201 -3.83 -0.84 17.47
N GLN A 202 -2.54 -1.17 17.61
CA GLN A 202 -1.71 -0.70 18.72
C GLN A 202 -1.61 0.84 18.76
N GLY A 203 -1.54 1.49 17.59
CA GLY A 203 -1.50 2.94 17.47
C GLY A 203 -2.77 3.60 18.02
N VAL A 204 -3.93 3.02 17.71
CA VAL A 204 -5.20 3.46 18.28
C VAL A 204 -5.25 3.21 19.79
N GLN A 205 -4.80 2.05 20.26
CA GLN A 205 -4.78 1.73 21.70
C GLN A 205 -3.92 2.72 22.49
N LEU A 206 -2.78 3.17 21.95
CA LEU A 206 -1.97 4.20 22.62
C LEU A 206 -2.73 5.53 22.79
N VAL A 207 -3.58 5.91 21.82
CA VAL A 207 -4.41 7.11 21.92
C VAL A 207 -5.52 6.90 22.95
N ALA A 208 -6.19 5.76 22.92
CA ALA A 208 -7.23 5.39 23.88
C ALA A 208 -6.70 5.40 25.32
N ASP A 209 -5.52 4.83 25.54
CA ASP A 209 -4.85 4.74 26.85
C ASP A 209 -4.29 6.08 27.37
N GLY A 210 -4.35 7.16 26.58
CA GLY A 210 -3.72 8.43 26.97
C GLY A 210 -2.21 8.49 26.81
N LYS A 211 -1.58 7.45 26.23
CA LYS A 211 -0.12 7.37 26.03
C LYS A 211 0.36 8.14 24.80
N ALA A 212 -0.52 8.34 23.82
CA ALA A 212 -0.34 9.23 22.68
C ALA A 212 -1.48 10.26 22.61
N ASP A 213 -1.17 11.48 22.15
CA ASP A 213 -2.15 12.54 21.93
C ASP A 213 -2.82 12.43 20.54
N ALA A 214 -2.09 11.91 19.56
CA ALA A 214 -2.61 11.63 18.22
C ALA A 214 -1.94 10.42 17.58
N PHE A 215 -2.69 9.68 16.78
CA PHE A 215 -2.17 8.61 15.91
C PHE A 215 -2.41 9.00 14.45
N PHE A 216 -1.34 9.02 13.64
CA PHE A 216 -1.42 9.34 12.23
C PHE A 216 -1.47 8.06 11.41
N SER A 217 -2.53 7.90 10.60
CA SER A 217 -2.74 6.71 9.77
C SER A 217 -3.75 6.98 8.64
N GLU A 218 -3.98 5.95 7.82
CA GLU A 218 -4.95 5.96 6.75
C GLU A 218 -6.37 6.19 7.31
N ARG A 219 -7.10 7.15 6.75
CA ARG A 219 -8.38 7.63 7.27
C ARG A 219 -9.45 6.55 7.34
N ILE A 220 -9.60 5.73 6.31
CA ILE A 220 -10.62 4.68 6.28
C ILE A 220 -10.29 3.59 7.30
N LEU A 221 -9.02 3.25 7.50
CA LEU A 221 -8.62 2.34 8.59
C LEU A 221 -9.07 2.86 9.96
N LEU A 222 -8.80 4.14 10.24
CA LEU A 222 -9.20 4.78 11.50
C LEU A 222 -10.72 4.83 11.65
N GLN A 223 -11.46 5.18 10.59
CA GLN A 223 -12.93 5.23 10.59
C GLN A 223 -13.54 3.84 10.80
N ASN A 224 -13.00 2.82 10.14
CA ASN A 224 -13.43 1.43 10.32
C ASN A 224 -13.15 0.92 11.74
N TYR A 225 -12.01 1.28 12.33
CA TYR A 225 -11.73 0.98 13.73
C TYR A 225 -12.78 1.61 14.65
N LEU A 226 -13.06 2.91 14.49
CA LEU A 226 -14.06 3.60 15.31
C LEU A 226 -15.47 3.02 15.13
N ALA A 227 -15.82 2.55 13.93
CA ALA A 227 -17.12 1.93 13.68
C ALA A 227 -17.31 0.57 14.37
N LYS A 228 -16.21 -0.14 14.68
CA LYS A 228 -16.23 -1.52 15.22
C LYS A 228 -15.99 -1.62 16.72
N ASN A 229 -15.42 -0.59 17.35
CA ASN A 229 -14.97 -0.66 18.74
C ASN A 229 -15.77 0.27 19.65
N LYS A 230 -16.11 -0.20 20.87
CA LYS A 230 -16.93 0.58 21.82
C LYS A 230 -16.19 1.80 22.40
N GLU A 231 -14.88 1.68 22.59
CA GLU A 231 -14.01 2.77 23.06
C GLU A 231 -13.95 3.94 22.07
N ALA A 232 -14.46 3.74 20.84
CA ALA A 232 -14.56 4.77 19.82
C ALA A 232 -15.41 5.98 20.21
N SER A 233 -16.33 5.86 21.17
CA SER A 233 -17.14 7.02 21.60
C SER A 233 -16.32 8.13 22.25
N GLU A 234 -15.08 7.83 22.65
CA GLU A 234 -14.15 8.78 23.28
C GLU A 234 -13.07 9.27 22.31
N MET A 235 -13.17 8.94 21.03
CA MET A 235 -12.18 9.27 20.01
C MET A 235 -12.83 9.78 18.72
N ARG A 236 -12.06 10.54 17.94
CA ARG A 236 -12.48 11.02 16.62
C ARG A 236 -11.34 11.09 15.62
N VAL A 237 -11.68 10.85 14.36
CA VAL A 237 -10.80 11.12 13.22
C VAL A 237 -10.99 12.58 12.80
N LEU A 238 -9.89 13.30 12.67
CA LEU A 238 -9.93 14.69 12.22
C LEU A 238 -10.29 14.78 10.73
N GLU A 239 -10.98 15.87 10.36
CA GLU A 239 -11.49 16.04 8.99
C GLU A 239 -10.38 16.27 7.96
N ARG A 240 -9.29 16.90 8.38
CA ARG A 240 -8.17 17.25 7.51
C ARG A 240 -7.46 15.99 7.01
N ILE A 241 -7.28 15.93 5.70
CA ILE A 241 -6.38 14.98 5.04
C ILE A 241 -5.06 15.71 4.80
N TYR A 242 -3.96 15.12 5.26
CA TYR A 242 -2.63 15.72 5.20
C TYR A 242 -1.91 15.43 3.88
N GLU A 243 -2.11 14.22 3.35
CA GLU A 243 -1.50 13.73 2.13
C GLU A 243 -2.51 12.85 1.40
N PHE A 244 -2.56 12.96 0.09
CA PHE A 244 -3.33 12.05 -0.77
C PHE A 244 -2.36 11.24 -1.60
N ALA A 245 -2.58 9.93 -1.68
CA ALA A 245 -1.75 9.09 -2.52
C ALA A 245 -2.57 8.00 -3.23
N PRO A 246 -2.41 7.84 -4.56
CA PRO A 246 -2.94 6.66 -5.23
C PRO A 246 -2.24 5.42 -4.68
N VAL A 247 -3.02 4.39 -4.40
CA VAL A 247 -2.52 3.07 -4.02
C VAL A 247 -2.95 2.04 -5.05
N ALA A 248 -2.11 1.04 -5.24
CA ALA A 248 -2.25 0.03 -6.28
C ALA A 248 -1.93 -1.37 -5.74
N MET A 249 -2.15 -2.39 -6.57
CA MET A 249 -1.68 -3.75 -6.33
C MET A 249 -0.22 -3.85 -6.77
N ALA A 250 0.64 -4.46 -5.94
CA ALA A 250 2.03 -4.72 -6.32
C ALA A 250 2.15 -6.05 -7.07
N LEU A 251 2.96 -6.04 -8.11
CA LEU A 251 3.18 -7.13 -9.07
C LEU A 251 4.69 -7.35 -9.25
N ALA A 252 5.09 -8.52 -9.75
CA ALA A 252 6.49 -8.76 -10.13
C ALA A 252 7.00 -7.67 -11.09
N ARG A 253 8.23 -7.21 -10.86
CA ARG A 253 8.87 -6.21 -11.73
C ARG A 253 9.08 -6.81 -13.13
N ASP A 254 8.96 -5.96 -14.14
CA ASP A 254 9.20 -6.29 -15.56
C ASP A 254 8.26 -7.39 -16.12
N ASP A 255 7.13 -7.66 -15.44
CA ASP A 255 6.08 -8.60 -15.88
C ASP A 255 4.90 -7.85 -16.51
N GLU A 256 5.15 -7.26 -17.68
CA GLU A 256 4.17 -6.39 -18.36
C GLU A 256 2.94 -7.16 -18.89
N ASP A 257 3.08 -8.46 -19.20
CA ASP A 257 1.94 -9.28 -19.63
C ASP A 257 0.96 -9.51 -18.47
N LEU A 258 1.45 -9.85 -17.27
CA LEU A 258 0.60 -9.93 -16.09
C LEU A 258 -0.03 -8.57 -15.78
N ARG A 259 0.77 -7.51 -15.80
CA ARG A 259 0.29 -6.15 -15.52
C ARG A 259 -0.81 -5.73 -16.49
N LEU A 260 -0.67 -6.00 -17.79
CA LEU A 260 -1.69 -5.71 -18.77
C LEU A 260 -3.01 -6.44 -18.47
N LEU A 261 -2.96 -7.71 -18.07
CA LEU A 261 -4.16 -8.46 -17.65
C LEU A 261 -4.81 -7.87 -16.40
N VAL A 262 -4.01 -7.51 -15.40
CA VAL A 262 -4.49 -6.86 -14.17
C VAL A 262 -5.16 -5.53 -14.50
N ASP A 263 -4.49 -4.67 -15.26
CA ASP A 263 -4.97 -3.34 -15.62
C ASP A 263 -6.21 -3.39 -16.53
N THR A 264 -6.31 -4.41 -17.39
CA THR A 264 -7.50 -4.69 -18.20
C THR A 264 -8.69 -5.05 -17.33
N ALA A 265 -8.52 -6.00 -16.40
CA ALA A 265 -9.56 -6.42 -15.46
C ALA A 265 -10.04 -5.25 -14.58
N LEU A 266 -9.12 -4.45 -14.03
CA LEU A 266 -9.44 -3.28 -13.22
C LEU A 266 -10.19 -2.22 -14.04
N SER A 267 -9.72 -1.92 -15.25
CA SER A 267 -10.38 -0.95 -16.15
C SER A 267 -11.79 -1.38 -16.54
N GLU A 268 -12.02 -2.69 -16.73
CA GLU A 268 -13.36 -3.24 -16.97
C GLU A 268 -14.27 -3.12 -15.75
N SER A 269 -13.75 -3.42 -14.56
CA SER A 269 -14.47 -3.27 -13.30
C SER A 269 -14.87 -1.82 -13.01
N TYR A 270 -13.98 -0.86 -13.33
CA TYR A 270 -14.31 0.56 -13.29
C TYR A 270 -15.43 0.95 -14.26
N ARG A 271 -15.38 0.47 -15.51
CA ARG A 271 -16.37 0.81 -16.54
C ARG A 271 -17.74 0.19 -16.31
N SER A 272 -17.78 -1.04 -15.80
CA SER A 272 -19.04 -1.75 -15.51
C SER A 272 -19.76 -1.19 -14.29
N GLY A 273 -19.06 -0.40 -13.46
CA GLY A 273 -19.56 0.08 -12.16
C GLY A 273 -19.39 -0.94 -11.04
N GLU A 274 -18.81 -2.11 -11.33
CA GLU A 274 -18.64 -3.16 -10.34
C GLU A 274 -17.63 -2.77 -9.25
N LEU A 275 -16.56 -2.06 -9.61
CA LEU A 275 -15.64 -1.50 -8.61
C LEU A 275 -16.35 -0.51 -7.68
N GLU A 276 -17.29 0.29 -8.19
CA GLU A 276 -18.10 1.19 -7.34
C GLU A 276 -18.97 0.39 -6.36
N ASN A 277 -19.51 -0.76 -6.79
CA ASN A 277 -20.28 -1.65 -5.91
C ASN A 277 -19.40 -2.27 -4.82
N ILE A 278 -18.22 -2.79 -5.18
CA ILE A 278 -17.25 -3.34 -4.23
C ILE A 278 -16.79 -2.26 -3.25
N TYR A 279 -16.51 -1.05 -3.74
CA TYR A 279 -16.18 0.10 -2.90
C TYR A 279 -17.32 0.38 -1.91
N ARG A 280 -18.55 0.47 -2.38
CA ARG A 280 -19.72 0.73 -1.53
C ARG A 280 -19.89 -0.32 -0.44
N HIS A 281 -19.67 -1.59 -0.78
CA HIS A 281 -19.79 -2.71 0.16
C HIS A 281 -18.79 -2.64 1.31
N HIS A 282 -17.52 -2.33 1.01
CA HIS A 282 -16.43 -2.38 1.99
C HIS A 282 -16.10 -1.04 2.64
N LEU A 283 -16.13 0.04 1.86
CA LEU A 283 -15.61 1.36 2.22
C LEU A 283 -16.71 2.41 2.41
N GLY A 284 -17.97 2.06 2.15
CA GLY A 284 -19.13 2.95 2.22
C GLY A 284 -19.35 3.77 0.95
N GLU A 285 -20.29 4.70 0.96
CA GLU A 285 -20.66 5.45 -0.25
C GLU A 285 -19.49 6.30 -0.80
N PRO A 286 -19.10 6.13 -2.07
CA PRO A 286 -18.05 6.93 -2.67
C PRO A 286 -18.53 8.38 -2.87
N GLY A 287 -17.76 9.33 -2.36
CA GLY A 287 -17.98 10.75 -2.62
C GLY A 287 -17.74 11.13 -4.08
N GLU A 288 -18.16 12.33 -4.49
CA GLU A 288 -18.04 12.78 -5.89
C GLU A 288 -16.60 12.72 -6.42
N MET A 289 -15.63 13.14 -5.61
CA MET A 289 -14.21 13.09 -5.99
C MET A 289 -13.73 11.66 -6.26
N VAL A 290 -14.17 10.69 -5.45
CA VAL A 290 -13.83 9.27 -5.64
C VAL A 290 -14.40 8.77 -6.96
N LYS A 291 -15.66 9.11 -7.27
CA LYS A 291 -16.31 8.75 -8.55
C LYS A 291 -15.62 9.37 -9.75
N VAL A 292 -15.10 10.59 -9.63
CA VAL A 292 -14.28 11.22 -10.68
C VAL A 292 -12.97 10.47 -10.86
N LEU A 293 -12.26 10.17 -9.76
CA LEU A 293 -10.98 9.46 -9.81
C LEU A 293 -11.11 8.06 -10.41
N PHE A 294 -12.19 7.33 -10.12
CA PHE A 294 -12.49 6.04 -10.74
C PHE A 294 -12.55 6.11 -12.27
N LYS A 295 -13.14 7.19 -12.81
CA LYS A 295 -13.18 7.42 -14.26
C LYS A 295 -11.81 7.80 -14.84
N VAL A 296 -10.97 8.46 -14.05
CA VAL A 296 -9.62 8.86 -14.46
C VAL A 296 -8.65 7.68 -14.44
N TYR A 297 -8.81 6.74 -13.52
CA TYR A 297 -7.94 5.57 -13.40
C TYR A 297 -8.20 4.52 -14.49
N ALA A 298 -9.44 4.38 -14.96
CA ALA A 298 -9.77 3.41 -16.00
C ALA A 298 -9.13 3.77 -17.35
N LEU A 299 -8.39 2.84 -17.94
CA LEU A 299 -7.85 2.99 -19.29
C LEU A 299 -8.87 2.57 -20.35
N PRO A 300 -9.02 3.28 -21.49
CA PRO A 300 -9.88 2.83 -22.58
C PRO A 300 -9.36 1.54 -23.22
N ARG A 301 -10.28 0.78 -23.86
CA ARG A 301 -9.90 -0.31 -24.78
C ARG A 301 -9.49 0.25 -26.14
#